data_AF-A0A7V5PM73-F1
#
_entry.id   AF-A0A7V5PM73-F1
#
_cell.length_a   1.000
_cell.length_b   1.000
_cell.length_c   1.000
_cell.angle_alpha   90.00
_cell.angle_beta   90.00
_cell.angle_gamma   90.00
#
_symmetry.space_group_name_H-M   'P 1'
#
loop_
_entity.id
_entity.type
_entity.pdbx_description
1 polymer ?
#
loop_
_entity_poly.entity_id
_entity_poly.type
_entity_poly.pdbx_seq_one_letter_code
_entity_poly.pdbx_strand_id
1 'polypeptide(L)'
;MPERFSPIKLLDYLFVLRPMLFYPGWSTLLAGYFIADKRQLFFGAQQIAGAGHAAILLLFLIFALAMGGSFLLNQLRDVESDRKNNKLFIISEGHISLRAAWIEALLLIVVSTVLAFGVSFRLGVLIAAFNMLT
;
A
#
# COMPACT_ATOMS: atom_id res chain seq x y z
N MET A 1 -24.09 7.94 21.34
CA MET A 1 -23.30 9.18 21.39
C MET A 1 -22.68 9.39 20.02
N PRO A 2 -22.84 10.55 19.36
CA PRO A 2 -22.30 10.73 18.02
C PRO A 2 -20.78 10.67 18.10
N GLU A 3 -20.19 9.72 17.38
CA GLU A 3 -18.74 9.51 17.34
C GLU A 3 -18.07 10.76 16.79
N ARG A 4 -17.50 11.56 17.68
CA ARG A 4 -16.64 12.66 17.31
C ARG A 4 -15.43 12.03 16.61
N PHE A 5 -15.22 12.37 15.34
CA PHE A 5 -13.98 12.07 14.62
C PHE A 5 -12.81 12.64 15.42
N SER A 6 -12.21 11.82 16.28
CA SER A 6 -11.00 12.17 17.01
C SER A 6 -9.83 11.91 16.08
N PRO A 7 -8.87 12.84 15.92
CA PRO A 7 -7.68 12.62 15.10
C PRO A 7 -6.89 11.37 15.48
N ILE A 8 -7.08 10.86 16.70
CA ILE A 8 -6.54 9.58 17.18
C ILE A 8 -7.02 8.41 16.32
N LYS A 9 -8.31 8.36 15.95
CA LYS A 9 -8.86 7.28 15.13
C LYS A 9 -8.21 7.23 13.73
N LEU A 10 -7.93 8.39 13.12
CA LEU A 10 -7.28 8.45 11.80
C LEU A 10 -5.86 7.89 11.87
N LEU A 11 -5.15 8.17 12.96
CA LEU A 11 -3.82 7.62 13.18
C LEU A 11 -3.87 6.10 13.33
N ASP A 12 -4.89 5.54 13.98
CA ASP A 12 -5.05 4.09 14.08
C ASP A 12 -5.14 3.44 12.69
N TYR A 13 -5.94 4.02 11.79
CA TYR A 13 -6.04 3.58 10.38
C TYR A 13 -4.73 3.74 9.61
N LEU A 14 -3.87 4.72 9.94
CA LEU A 14 -2.56 4.83 9.32
C LEU A 14 -1.55 3.83 9.88
N PHE A 15 -1.53 3.63 11.20
CA PHE A 15 -0.57 2.77 11.90
C PHE A 15 -0.87 1.28 11.71
N VAL A 16 -2.13 0.90 11.48
CA VAL A 16 -2.50 -0.50 11.17
C VAL A 16 -1.83 -1.00 9.90
N LEU A 17 -1.50 -0.10 8.96
CA LEU A 17 -0.80 -0.42 7.72
C LEU A 17 0.69 -0.73 7.92
N ARG A 18 1.22 -0.56 9.14
CA ARG A 18 2.63 -0.76 9.49
C ARG A 18 3.58 0.00 8.56
N PRO A 19 3.49 1.34 8.47
CA PRO A 19 4.29 2.14 7.53
C PRO A 19 5.80 1.94 7.69
N MET A 20 6.27 1.54 8.88
CA MET A 20 7.67 1.20 9.14
C MET A 20 8.17 -0.02 8.34
N LEU A 21 7.27 -0.86 7.82
CA LEU A 21 7.62 -2.01 6.98
C LEU A 21 7.67 -1.66 5.48
N PHE A 22 7.40 -0.40 5.10
CA PHE A 22 7.45 0.02 3.69
C PHE A 22 8.88 0.26 3.19
N TYR A 23 9.85 0.51 4.08
CA TYR A 23 11.22 0.85 3.69
C TYR A 23 11.88 -0.19 2.77
N PRO A 24 11.81 -1.52 3.02
CA PRO A 24 12.39 -2.51 2.11
C PRO A 24 11.68 -2.56 0.75
N GLY A 25 10.37 -2.31 0.71
CA GLY A 25 9.63 -2.23 -0.54
C GLY A 25 10.06 -1.02 -1.36
N TRP A 26 10.11 0.16 -0.73
CA TRP A 26 10.53 1.38 -1.40
C TRP A 26 11.99 1.34 -1.87
N SER A 27 12.90 0.70 -1.14
CA SER A 27 14.28 0.55 -1.62
C SER A 27 14.35 -0.29 -2.91
N THR A 28 13.55 -1.35 -3.00
CA THR A 28 13.42 -2.18 -4.21
C THR A 28 12.81 -1.39 -5.37
N LEU A 29 11.77 -0.60 -5.10
CA LEU A 29 11.14 0.29 -6.09
C LEU A 29 12.15 1.31 -6.63
N LEU A 30 12.91 1.97 -5.74
CA LEU A 30 13.94 2.93 -6.11
C LEU A 30 15.03 2.30 -6.97
N ALA A 31 15.52 1.12 -6.59
CA ALA A 31 16.51 0.39 -7.37
C ALA A 31 16.00 0.09 -8.79
N GLY A 32 14.75 -0.38 -8.91
CA GLY A 32 14.10 -0.61 -10.20
C GLY A 32 13.96 0.68 -11.03
N TYR A 33 13.54 1.77 -10.40
CA TYR A 33 13.40 3.08 -11.04
C TYR A 33 14.74 3.58 -11.62
N PHE A 34 15.81 3.58 -10.82
CA PHE A 34 17.13 4.03 -11.28
C PHE A 34 17.72 3.14 -12.38
N ILE A 35 17.47 1.83 -12.34
CA ILE A 35 17.91 0.91 -13.41
C ILE A 35 17.14 1.17 -14.71
N ALA A 36 15.82 1.34 -14.62
CA ALA A 36 14.97 1.57 -15.78
C ALA A 36 15.24 2.93 -16.45
N ASP A 37 15.52 3.96 -15.65
CA ASP A 37 15.93 5.29 -16.11
C ASP A 37 17.27 5.22 -16.86
N LYS A 38 18.31 4.61 -16.24
CA LYS A 38 19.63 4.43 -16.87
C LYS A 38 19.61 3.62 -18.16
N ARG A 39 18.73 2.62 -18.25
CA ARG A 39 18.63 1.73 -19.42
C ARG A 39 17.66 2.23 -20.50
N GLN A 40 17.05 3.41 -20.33
CA GLN A 40 16.01 3.95 -21.22
C GLN A 40 14.89 2.92 -21.53
N LEU A 41 14.64 1.97 -20.62
CA LEU A 41 13.67 0.89 -20.84
C LEU A 41 12.23 1.38 -20.86
N PHE A 42 12.03 2.63 -20.45
CA PHE A 42 10.79 3.35 -20.63
C PHE A 42 10.62 3.82 -22.09
N PHE A 43 10.45 2.88 -23.02
CA PHE A 43 9.95 3.16 -24.37
C PHE A 43 8.56 3.82 -24.24
N GLY A 44 8.50 5.15 -24.42
CA GLY A 44 7.29 5.97 -24.28
C GLY A 44 7.34 7.03 -23.18
N ALA A 45 8.38 7.11 -22.33
CA ALA A 45 8.45 8.05 -21.21
C ALA A 45 9.08 9.42 -21.52
N GLN A 46 8.87 9.94 -22.73
CA GLN A 46 9.13 11.36 -23.00
C GLN A 46 8.24 12.29 -22.14
N GLN A 47 7.23 11.76 -21.43
CA GLN A 47 6.38 12.52 -20.51
C GLN A 47 6.79 12.44 -19.03
N ILE A 48 7.66 11.50 -18.64
CA ILE A 48 8.09 11.35 -17.23
C ILE A 48 9.38 12.14 -16.94
N ALA A 49 10.23 12.31 -17.94
CA ALA A 49 11.47 13.07 -17.81
C ALA A 49 11.26 14.58 -17.53
N GLY A 50 10.11 15.16 -17.93
CA GLY A 50 9.74 16.54 -17.59
C GLY A 50 9.09 16.72 -16.21
N ALA A 51 8.71 15.63 -15.54
CA ALA A 51 7.91 15.60 -14.30
C ALA A 51 8.58 14.82 -13.16
N GLY A 52 9.90 14.61 -13.23
CA GLY A 52 10.64 13.55 -12.52
C GLY A 52 10.38 13.35 -11.02
N HIS A 53 10.05 14.42 -10.26
CA HIS A 53 9.73 14.31 -8.83
C HIS A 53 8.28 13.89 -8.56
N ALA A 54 7.33 14.33 -9.38
CA ALA A 54 5.92 13.99 -9.20
C ALA A 54 5.65 12.52 -9.56
N ALA A 55 6.31 12.03 -10.61
CA ALA A 55 6.16 10.65 -11.06
C ALA A 55 6.69 9.64 -10.02
N ILE A 56 7.86 9.89 -9.46
CA ILE A 56 8.42 9.02 -8.41
C ILE A 56 7.53 9.04 -7.17
N LEU A 57 7.05 10.20 -6.72
CA LEU A 57 6.12 10.31 -5.58
C LEU A 57 4.82 9.53 -5.83
N LEU A 58 4.29 9.55 -7.05
CA LEU A 58 3.13 8.75 -7.43
C LEU A 58 3.43 7.25 -7.36
N LEU A 59 4.60 6.80 -7.82
CA LEU A 59 5.01 5.39 -7.69
C LEU A 59 5.16 4.97 -6.22
N PHE A 60 5.73 5.83 -5.38
CA PHE A 60 5.83 5.62 -3.93
C PHE A 60 4.44 5.45 -3.31
N LEU A 61 3.49 6.33 -3.66
CA LEU A 61 2.13 6.28 -3.16
C LEU A 61 1.42 4.99 -3.62
N ILE A 62 1.46 4.67 -4.91
CA ILE A 62 0.84 3.46 -5.46
C ILE A 62 1.36 2.21 -4.73
N PHE A 63 2.67 2.13 -4.54
CA PHE A 63 3.26 0.95 -3.91
C PHE A 63 3.03 0.90 -2.40
N ALA A 64 2.97 2.06 -1.72
CA ALA A 64 2.60 2.13 -0.31
C ALA A 64 1.15 1.66 -0.09
N LEU A 65 0.22 2.05 -0.97
CA LEU A 65 -1.17 1.58 -0.92
C LEU A 65 -1.24 0.06 -1.13
N ALA A 66 -0.51 -0.48 -2.11
CA ALA A 66 -0.45 -1.92 -2.36
C ALA A 66 0.11 -2.69 -1.15
N MET A 67 1.26 -2.28 -0.61
CA MET A 67 1.86 -2.88 0.58
C MET A 67 0.96 -2.77 1.82
N GLY A 68 0.35 -1.60 2.04
CA GLY A 68 -0.55 -1.38 3.18
C GLY A 68 -1.77 -2.31 3.12
N GLY A 69 -2.40 -2.45 1.95
CA GLY A 69 -3.51 -3.38 1.76
C GLY A 69 -3.09 -4.84 1.94
N SER A 70 -1.94 -5.22 1.40
CA SER A 70 -1.31 -6.54 1.54
C SER A 70 -1.03 -6.90 3.01
N PHE A 71 -0.41 -5.99 3.77
CA PHE A 71 -0.17 -6.19 5.20
C PHE A 71 -1.46 -6.25 6.00
N LEU A 72 -2.45 -5.41 5.69
CA LEU A 72 -3.73 -5.43 6.39
C LEU A 72 -4.48 -6.74 6.12
N LEU A 73 -4.47 -7.22 4.87
CA LEU A 73 -5.05 -8.50 4.50
C LEU A 73 -4.37 -9.67 5.23
N ASN A 74 -3.04 -9.67 5.32
CA ASN A 74 -2.32 -10.69 6.07
C ASN A 74 -2.71 -10.67 7.56
N GLN A 75 -2.74 -9.48 8.16
CA GLN A 75 -3.17 -9.28 9.55
C GLN A 75 -4.61 -9.76 9.81
N LEU A 76 -5.51 -9.58 8.84
CA LEU A 76 -6.90 -10.04 8.93
C LEU A 76 -7.03 -11.57 8.86
N ARG A 77 -6.20 -12.23 8.06
CA ARG A 77 -6.13 -13.70 7.98
C ARG A 77 -5.58 -14.30 9.28
N ASP A 78 -4.60 -13.65 9.88
CA ASP A 78 -3.90 -14.14 11.08
C ASP A 78 -4.57 -13.71 12.41
N VAL A 79 -5.69 -12.98 12.35
CA VAL A 79 -6.33 -12.33 13.52
C VAL A 79 -6.56 -13.26 14.71
N GLU A 80 -6.97 -14.50 14.49
CA GLU A 80 -7.24 -15.44 15.59
C GLU A 80 -5.94 -15.97 16.23
N SER A 81 -4.93 -16.24 15.40
CA SER A 81 -3.60 -16.65 15.86
C SER A 81 -2.94 -15.54 16.65
N ASP A 82 -3.01 -14.31 16.15
CA ASP A 82 -2.40 -13.16 16.80
C ASP A 82 -3.11 -12.77 18.10
N ARG A 83 -4.45 -12.93 18.17
CA ARG A 83 -5.21 -12.79 19.42
C ARG A 83 -4.73 -13.78 20.50
N LYS A 84 -4.46 -15.04 20.14
CA LYS A 84 -3.95 -16.04 21.09
C LYS A 84 -2.54 -15.71 21.58
N ASN A 85 -1.75 -15.02 20.76
CA ASN A 85 -0.36 -14.67 21.03
C ASN A 85 -0.16 -13.26 21.61
N ASN A 86 -1.23 -12.53 21.95
CA ASN A 86 -1.19 -11.14 22.38
C ASN A 86 -0.38 -10.23 21.42
N LYS A 87 -0.54 -10.48 20.11
CA LYS A 87 0.03 -9.65 19.03
C LYS A 87 -1.11 -8.82 18.41
N LEU A 88 -0.75 -7.78 17.65
CA LEU A 88 -1.68 -7.03 16.80
C LEU A 88 -2.73 -6.16 17.52
N PHE A 89 -2.28 -5.40 18.51
CA PHE A 89 -3.10 -4.57 19.41
C PHE A 89 -4.19 -3.73 18.72
N ILE A 90 -3.96 -3.16 17.53
CA ILE A 90 -4.94 -2.26 16.88
C ILE A 90 -6.22 -2.99 16.42
N ILE A 91 -6.09 -4.18 15.82
CA ILE A 91 -7.26 -4.96 15.35
C ILE A 91 -7.76 -5.88 16.47
N SER A 92 -6.86 -6.49 17.23
CA SER A 92 -7.23 -7.48 18.25
C SER A 92 -7.87 -6.86 19.50
N GLU A 93 -7.53 -5.61 19.85
CA GLU A 93 -8.18 -4.87 20.95
C GLU A 93 -9.41 -4.06 20.48
N GLY A 94 -9.76 -4.12 19.19
CA GLY A 94 -10.98 -3.51 18.67
C GLY A 94 -10.93 -2.01 18.46
N HIS A 95 -9.73 -1.38 18.42
CA HIS A 95 -9.58 0.03 18.03
C HIS A 95 -10.08 0.27 16.60
N ILE A 96 -9.90 -0.72 15.72
CA ILE A 96 -10.53 -0.79 14.40
C ILE A 96 -11.42 -2.03 14.31
N SER A 97 -12.65 -1.86 13.84
CA SER A 97 -13.55 -3.01 13.62
C SER A 97 -13.05 -3.90 12.49
N LEU A 98 -13.21 -5.22 12.62
CA LEU A 98 -12.79 -6.19 11.61
C LEU A 98 -13.38 -5.88 10.22
N ARG A 99 -14.65 -5.45 10.18
CA ARG A 99 -15.32 -5.05 8.94
C ARG A 99 -14.66 -3.83 8.30
N ALA A 100 -14.33 -2.81 9.09
CA ALA A 100 -13.66 -1.62 8.59
C ALA A 100 -12.26 -1.94 8.04
N ALA A 101 -11.50 -2.79 8.74
CA ALA A 101 -10.19 -3.23 8.26
C ALA A 101 -10.26 -4.05 6.95
N TRP A 102 -11.27 -4.91 6.78
CA TRP A 102 -11.52 -5.59 5.49
C TRP A 102 -11.83 -4.60 4.35
N ILE A 103 -12.68 -3.61 4.63
CA ILE A 103 -13.03 -2.56 3.65
C ILE A 103 -11.79 -1.74 3.29
N GLU A 104 -10.99 -1.34 4.28
CA GLU A 104 -9.75 -0.59 4.06
C GLU A 104 -8.76 -1.40 3.23
N ALA A 105 -8.52 -2.67 3.56
CA ALA A 105 -7.62 -3.53 2.78
C ALA A 105 -8.05 -3.62 1.32
N LEU A 106 -9.34 -3.84 1.07
CA LEU A 106 -9.91 -3.89 -0.28
C LEU A 106 -9.75 -2.56 -1.01
N LEU A 107 -10.06 -1.44 -0.34
CA LEU A 107 -9.91 -0.10 -0.93
C LEU A 107 -8.46 0.19 -1.32
N LEU A 108 -7.49 -0.11 -0.45
CA LEU A 108 -6.07 0.10 -0.72
C LEU A 108 -5.59 -0.74 -1.93
N ILE A 109 -6.01 -2.00 -2.02
CA ILE A 109 -5.67 -2.90 -3.13
C ILE A 109 -6.31 -2.42 -4.45
N VAL A 110 -7.59 -2.04 -4.43
CA VAL A 110 -8.30 -1.57 -5.63
C VAL A 110 -7.73 -0.25 -6.10
N VAL A 111 -7.56 0.73 -5.20
CA VAL A 111 -7.05 2.07 -5.55
C VAL A 111 -5.61 1.98 -6.07
N SER A 112 -4.73 1.20 -5.43
CA SER A 112 -3.36 1.01 -5.93
C SER A 112 -3.34 0.43 -7.35
N THR A 113 -4.17 -0.58 -7.61
CA THR A 113 -4.25 -1.24 -8.92
C THR A 113 -4.80 -0.28 -9.98
N VAL A 114 -5.89 0.45 -9.69
CA VAL A 114 -6.49 1.42 -10.62
C VAL A 114 -5.51 2.55 -10.96
N LEU A 115 -4.85 3.12 -9.95
CA LEU A 115 -3.84 4.17 -10.17
C LEU A 115 -2.66 3.65 -11.01
N ALA A 116 -2.22 2.41 -10.77
CA ALA A 116 -1.14 1.79 -11.53
C ALA A 116 -1.49 1.64 -13.02
N PHE A 117 -2.70 1.18 -13.36
CA PHE A 117 -3.18 1.12 -14.75
C PHE A 117 -3.32 2.51 -15.38
N GLY A 118 -3.69 3.52 -14.60
CA GLY A 118 -3.73 4.92 -15.05
C GLY A 118 -2.35 5.49 -15.42
N VAL A 119 -1.27 5.00 -14.80
CA VAL A 119 0.11 5.39 -15.14
C VAL A 119 0.61 4.61 -16.35
N SER A 120 0.49 3.29 -16.36
CA SER A 120 0.81 2.45 -17.52
C SER A 120 0.24 1.05 -17.38
N PHE A 121 -0.07 0.40 -18.51
CA PHE A 121 -0.55 -0.97 -18.52
C PHE A 121 0.44 -1.97 -17.86
N ARG A 122 1.75 -1.81 -18.11
CA ARG A 122 2.79 -2.68 -17.52
C ARG A 122 2.84 -2.55 -16.00
N LEU A 123 2.78 -1.32 -15.48
CA LEU A 123 2.76 -1.09 -14.03
C LEU A 123 1.47 -1.65 -13.40
N GLY A 124 0.33 -1.46 -14.05
CA GLY A 124 -0.95 -2.04 -13.62
C GLY A 124 -0.89 -3.55 -13.46
N VAL A 125 -0.33 -4.26 -14.44
CA VAL A 125 -0.14 -5.72 -14.37
C VAL A 125 0.82 -6.11 -13.23
N LEU A 126 1.92 -5.39 -13.03
CA LEU A 126 2.87 -5.67 -11.95
C LEU A 126 2.24 -5.50 -10.56
N ILE A 127 1.50 -4.41 -10.35
CA ILE A 127 0.83 -4.14 -9.06
C ILE A 127 -0.31 -5.13 -8.83
N ALA A 128 -1.09 -5.47 -9.87
CA ALA A 128 -2.11 -6.51 -9.77
C ALA A 128 -1.49 -7.87 -9.39
N ALA A 129 -0.40 -8.26 -10.04
CA ALA A 129 0.32 -9.50 -9.71
C ALA A 129 0.84 -9.48 -8.27
N PHE A 130 1.45 -8.37 -7.83
CA PHE A 130 1.88 -8.19 -6.44
C PHE A 130 0.74 -8.38 -5.44
N ASN A 131 -0.40 -7.74 -5.68
CA ASN A 131 -1.59 -7.85 -4.83
C ASN A 131 -2.20 -9.26 -4.82
N MET A 132 -2.09 -10.02 -5.92
CA MET A 132 -2.58 -11.41 -5.99
C MET A 132 -1.65 -12.43 -5.31
N LEU A 133 -0.36 -12.12 -5.22
CA LEU A 133 0.65 -13.00 -4.61
C LEU A 133 0.76 -12.84 -3.08
N THR A 134 0.12 -11.83 -2.50
CA THR A 134 0.03 -11.67 -1.03
C THR A 134 -1.27 -12.26 -0.49
#